data_AF-W9UQ22-F1
#
_entry.id   AF-W9UQ22-F1
#
_cell.length_a   1.000
_cell.length_b   1.000
_cell.length_c   1.000
_cell.angle_alpha   90.00
_cell.angle_beta   90.00
_cell.angle_gamma   90.00
#
_symmetry.space_group_name_H-M   'P 1'
#
loop_
_entity.id
_entity.type
_entity.pdbx_description
1 polymer ?
#
loop_
_entity_poly.entity_id
_entity_poly.type
_entity_poly.pdbx_seq_one_letter_code
_entity_poly.pdbx_strand_id
1 'polypeptide(L)'
;MEWVISIVVMLSLVGSVMWIKPSPRERMQSQIRLHARALGFIVQIATIETPRAKGEMDVERKRLPAYRILRSDLSRDEKDQWNSWQAFRVENVANQGLPSQWSWKRGEGILTSEQCQMLSVVIESLPESVFALESSPMHFTVYWRESGGPEVLDQIKAAIEPVLKAKF
;
A
#
# COMPACT_ATOMS: atom_id res chain seq x y z
N MET A 1 58.90 4.74 -3.29
CA MET A 1 57.96 5.86 -3.53
C MET A 1 56.83 5.45 -4.46
N GLU A 2 57.09 4.81 -5.60
CA GLU A 2 56.08 4.44 -6.60
C GLU A 2 54.99 3.48 -6.09
N TRP A 3 55.37 2.50 -5.27
CA TRP A 3 54.44 1.53 -4.67
C TRP A 3 53.42 2.16 -3.71
N VAL A 4 53.81 3.23 -3.00
CA VAL A 4 52.92 3.93 -2.06
C VAL A 4 51.81 4.65 -2.82
N ILE A 5 52.15 5.30 -3.94
CA ILE A 5 51.17 5.98 -4.79
C ILE A 5 50.18 4.96 -5.38
N SER A 6 50.67 3.82 -5.85
CA SER A 6 49.82 2.76 -6.40
C SER A 6 48.84 2.18 -5.35
N ILE A 7 49.30 1.95 -4.13
CA ILE A 7 48.45 1.50 -3.01
C ILE A 7 47.40 2.56 -2.65
N VAL A 8 47.77 3.84 -2.62
CA VAL A 8 46.84 4.95 -2.33
C VAL A 8 45.77 5.08 -3.42
N VAL A 9 46.12 4.93 -4.69
CA VAL A 9 45.17 4.95 -5.81
C VAL A 9 44.24 3.73 -5.78
N MET A 10 44.77 2.53 -5.47
CA MET A 10 43.95 1.33 -5.27
C MET A 10 42.96 1.51 -4.09
N LEU A 11 43.41 2.06 -2.97
CA LEU A 11 42.55 2.34 -1.81
C LEU A 11 41.51 3.42 -2.10
N SER A 12 41.83 4.45 -2.89
CA SER A 12 40.86 5.48 -3.28
C SER A 12 39.76 4.91 -4.18
N LEU A 13 40.10 3.98 -5.07
CA LEU A 13 39.12 3.28 -5.92
C LEU A 13 38.22 2.35 -5.11
N VAL A 14 38.76 1.58 -4.17
CA VAL A 14 37.98 0.67 -3.31
C VAL A 14 37.09 1.44 -2.33
N GLY A 15 37.58 2.55 -1.76
CA GLY A 15 36.81 3.41 -0.87
C GLY A 15 35.57 4.02 -1.54
N SER A 16 35.65 4.30 -2.84
CA SER A 16 34.51 4.82 -3.63
C SER A 16 33.38 3.81 -3.81
N VAL A 17 33.70 2.52 -3.92
CA VAL A 17 32.70 1.45 -4.18
C VAL A 17 32.02 0.98 -2.89
N MET A 18 32.67 1.10 -1.74
CA MET A 18 32.18 0.56 -0.46
C MET A 18 30.89 1.22 0.06
N TRP A 19 30.53 2.40 -0.45
CA TRP A 19 29.29 3.12 -0.10
C TRP A 19 28.03 2.62 -0.81
N ILE A 20 28.14 1.65 -1.72
CA ILE A 20 27.02 1.18 -2.56
C ILE A 20 26.34 -0.08 -1.98
N LYS A 21 26.82 -0.63 -0.86
CA LYS A 21 26.20 -1.83 -0.26
C LYS A 21 24.82 -1.46 0.30
N PRO A 22 23.71 -1.99 -0.26
CA PRO A 22 22.38 -1.69 0.24
C PRO A 22 22.25 -2.25 1.65
N SER A 23 21.66 -1.45 2.52
CA SER A 23 21.35 -1.81 3.90
C SER A 23 20.46 -3.07 3.94
N PRO A 24 20.46 -3.83 5.04
CA PRO A 24 19.60 -5.00 5.19
C PRO A 24 18.11 -4.68 4.96
N ARG A 25 17.65 -3.49 5.33
CA ARG A 25 16.27 -3.02 5.11
C ARG A 25 15.96 -2.82 3.62
N GLU A 26 16.87 -2.22 2.87
CA GLU A 26 16.69 -2.02 1.42
C GLU A 26 16.65 -3.36 0.66
N ARG A 27 17.43 -4.35 1.11
CA ARG A 27 17.37 -5.71 0.55
C ARG A 27 16.04 -6.39 0.84
N MET A 28 15.49 -6.24 2.04
CA MET A 28 14.18 -6.79 2.38
C MET A 28 13.08 -6.13 1.53
N GLN A 29 13.10 -4.80 1.42
CA GLN A 29 12.13 -4.07 0.59
C GLN A 29 12.22 -4.46 -0.89
N SER A 30 13.44 -4.67 -1.42
CA SER A 30 13.59 -5.11 -2.81
C SER A 30 13.02 -6.52 -3.03
N GLN A 31 13.21 -7.44 -2.08
CA GLN A 31 12.61 -8.77 -2.12
C GLN A 31 11.08 -8.71 -2.08
N ILE A 32 10.49 -7.92 -1.17
CA ILE A 32 9.04 -7.74 -1.09
C ILE A 32 8.49 -7.19 -2.39
N ARG A 33 9.10 -6.16 -2.96
CA ARG A 33 8.64 -5.54 -4.21
C ARG A 33 8.81 -6.43 -5.43
N LEU A 34 9.86 -7.28 -5.45
CA LEU A 34 10.03 -8.28 -6.49
C LEU A 34 8.92 -9.34 -6.40
N HIS A 35 8.64 -9.83 -5.19
CA HIS A 35 7.54 -10.76 -4.92
C HIS A 35 6.19 -10.16 -5.29
N ALA A 36 5.97 -8.89 -4.95
CA ALA A 36 4.76 -8.16 -5.30
C ALA A 36 4.48 -8.16 -6.81
N ARG A 37 5.52 -7.94 -7.63
CA ARG A 37 5.39 -7.99 -9.09
C ARG A 37 5.02 -9.38 -9.59
N ALA A 38 5.59 -10.44 -9.01
CA ALA A 38 5.21 -11.82 -9.33
C ALA A 38 3.74 -12.11 -8.99
N LEU A 39 3.22 -11.48 -7.93
CA LEU A 39 1.82 -11.55 -7.55
C LEU A 39 0.89 -10.61 -8.37
N GLY A 40 1.42 -9.82 -9.30
CA GLY A 40 0.64 -8.90 -10.14
C GLY A 40 0.41 -7.50 -9.54
N PHE A 41 1.08 -7.16 -8.44
CA PHE A 41 1.05 -5.81 -7.89
C PHE A 41 2.00 -4.87 -8.65
N ILE A 42 1.54 -3.64 -8.84
CA ILE A 42 2.35 -2.49 -9.21
C ILE A 42 2.62 -1.70 -7.93
N VAL A 43 3.89 -1.59 -7.54
CA VAL A 43 4.29 -0.85 -6.34
C VAL A 43 4.77 0.55 -6.73
N GLN A 44 4.15 1.57 -6.15
CA GLN A 44 4.54 2.97 -6.32
C GLN A 44 4.56 3.67 -4.97
N ILE A 45 5.46 4.64 -4.79
CA ILE A 45 5.40 5.49 -3.61
C ILE A 45 4.40 6.60 -3.89
N ALA A 46 3.33 6.65 -3.10
CA ALA A 46 2.28 7.66 -3.21
C ALA A 46 2.24 8.53 -1.96
N THR A 47 1.93 9.82 -2.15
CA THR A 47 1.59 10.72 -1.06
C THR A 47 0.09 10.72 -0.90
N ILE A 48 -0.40 10.29 0.27
CA ILE A 48 -1.82 10.28 0.60
C ILE A 48 -2.10 11.29 1.70
N GLU A 49 -3.22 11.98 1.54
CA GLU A 49 -3.80 12.86 2.55
C GLU A 49 -4.78 12.03 3.40
N THR A 50 -4.60 11.99 4.71
CA THR A 50 -5.51 11.26 5.60
C THR A 50 -6.83 12.02 5.77
N PRO A 51 -7.93 11.34 6.10
CA PRO A 51 -9.10 12.06 6.59
C PRO A 51 -8.73 12.77 7.90
N ARG A 52 -9.35 13.93 8.16
CA ARG A 52 -9.14 14.70 9.39
C ARG A 52 -9.45 13.82 10.61
N ALA A 53 -8.50 13.58 11.49
CA ALA A 53 -8.77 12.82 12.71
C ALA A 53 -9.70 13.62 13.63
N LYS A 54 -10.48 12.93 14.46
CA LYS A 54 -11.40 13.57 15.41
C LYS A 54 -10.65 14.54 16.34
N GLY A 55 -10.86 15.85 16.14
CA GLY A 55 -10.25 16.92 16.94
C GLY A 55 -9.02 17.61 16.32
N GLU A 56 -8.57 17.17 15.14
CA GLU A 56 -7.46 17.81 14.42
C GLU A 56 -7.97 18.76 13.32
N MET A 57 -7.37 19.94 13.22
CA MET A 57 -7.73 20.95 12.20
C MET A 57 -7.04 20.71 10.85
N ASP A 58 -5.91 20.00 10.84
CA ASP A 58 -5.05 19.85 9.66
C ASP A 58 -5.10 18.42 9.06
N VAL A 59 -4.82 18.33 7.77
CA VAL A 59 -4.80 17.09 7.00
C VAL A 59 -3.38 16.55 6.96
N GLU A 60 -3.12 15.41 7.58
CA GLU A 60 -1.78 14.81 7.59
C GLU A 60 -1.45 14.20 6.21
N ARG A 61 -0.29 14.58 5.66
CA ARG A 61 0.24 14.01 4.41
C ARG A 61 1.25 12.92 4.72
N LYS A 62 0.93 11.67 4.36
CA LYS A 62 1.83 10.52 4.52
C LYS A 62 2.34 10.02 3.18
N ARG A 63 3.64 9.77 3.11
CA ARG A 63 4.28 9.11 1.96
C ARG A 63 4.38 7.62 2.23
N LEU A 64 3.61 6.82 1.50
CA LEU A 64 3.49 5.37 1.72
C LEU A 64 3.62 4.59 0.41
N PRO A 65 4.15 3.36 0.47
CA PRO A 65 4.04 2.40 -0.62
C PRO A 65 2.58 2.04 -0.91
N ALA A 66 2.17 2.25 -2.15
CA ALA A 66 0.88 1.89 -2.73
C ALA A 66 1.06 0.62 -3.57
N TYR A 67 0.44 -0.46 -3.13
CA TYR A 67 0.41 -1.76 -3.80
C TYR A 67 -0.89 -1.84 -4.61
N ARG A 68 -0.78 -1.72 -5.94
CA ARG A 68 -1.93 -1.64 -6.84
C ARG A 68 -2.12 -2.92 -7.63
N ILE A 69 -3.35 -3.43 -7.68
CA ILE A 69 -3.75 -4.49 -8.61
C ILE A 69 -4.61 -3.86 -9.69
N LEU A 70 -4.27 -4.11 -10.96
CA LEU A 70 -5.04 -3.62 -12.10
C LEU A 70 -6.34 -4.43 -12.27
N ARG A 71 -7.44 -3.73 -12.55
CA ARG A 71 -8.73 -4.33 -12.91
C ARG A 71 -8.87 -4.34 -14.43
N SER A 72 -8.36 -5.39 -15.06
CA SER A 72 -8.45 -5.57 -16.53
C SER A 72 -9.76 -6.22 -16.98
N ASP A 73 -10.55 -6.75 -16.05
CA ASP A 73 -11.74 -7.58 -16.26
C ASP A 73 -13.07 -6.80 -16.13
N LEU A 74 -12.99 -5.46 -16.12
CA LEU A 74 -14.15 -4.57 -16.12
C LEU A 74 -14.49 -4.10 -17.53
N SER A 75 -15.73 -4.33 -17.93
CA SER A 75 -16.36 -3.72 -19.11
C SER A 75 -16.44 -2.20 -18.99
N ARG A 76 -16.76 -1.53 -20.10
CA ARG A 76 -16.92 -0.07 -20.11
C ARG A 76 -18.06 0.39 -19.19
N ASP A 77 -19.19 -0.30 -19.23
CA ASP A 77 -20.36 0.06 -18.41
C ASP A 77 -20.08 -0.14 -16.91
N GLU A 78 -19.38 -1.22 -16.53
CA GLU A 78 -18.95 -1.44 -15.13
C GLU A 78 -18.00 -0.34 -14.65
N LYS A 79 -17.12 0.18 -15.53
CA LYS A 79 -16.21 1.28 -15.18
C LYS A 79 -16.97 2.60 -14.99
N ASP A 80 -17.96 2.87 -15.84
CA ASP A 80 -18.76 4.10 -15.78
C ASP A 80 -19.67 4.13 -14.55
N GLN A 81 -20.14 2.96 -14.08
CA GLN A 81 -20.97 2.82 -12.88
C GLN A 81 -20.15 2.60 -11.59
N TRP A 82 -18.82 2.71 -11.66
CA TRP A 82 -17.97 2.35 -10.54
C TRP A 82 -18.02 3.36 -9.39
N ASN A 83 -18.35 2.85 -8.20
CA ASN A 83 -18.39 3.61 -6.98
C ASN A 83 -17.01 3.63 -6.31
N SER A 84 -16.19 4.63 -6.65
CA SER A 84 -14.83 4.74 -6.08
C SER A 84 -14.87 5.17 -4.61
N TRP A 85 -14.15 4.44 -3.75
CA TRP A 85 -14.07 4.72 -2.32
C TRP A 85 -12.65 4.63 -1.78
N GLN A 86 -12.43 5.25 -0.62
CA GLN A 86 -11.16 5.24 0.09
C GLN A 86 -11.42 5.16 1.60
N ALA A 87 -10.84 4.14 2.24
CA ALA A 87 -10.93 3.89 3.67
C ALA A 87 -9.54 3.96 4.30
N PHE A 88 -9.44 4.60 5.46
CA PHE A 88 -8.19 4.82 6.18
C PHE A 88 -8.31 4.30 7.60
N ARG A 89 -7.21 3.76 8.14
CA ARG A 89 -7.08 3.37 9.54
C ARG A 89 -6.85 4.62 10.41
N VAL A 90 -7.87 5.47 10.49
CA VAL A 90 -7.93 6.71 11.28
C VAL A 90 -9.33 6.82 11.88
N GLU A 91 -9.44 7.31 13.11
CA GLU A 91 -10.74 7.59 13.74
C GLU A 91 -11.32 8.93 13.29
N ASN A 92 -12.48 8.88 12.63
CA ASN A 92 -13.26 10.01 12.19
C ASN A 92 -14.77 9.70 12.36
N VAL A 93 -15.62 10.72 12.26
CA VAL A 93 -17.09 10.61 12.26
C VAL A 93 -17.64 9.82 11.06
N ALA A 94 -16.89 9.82 9.95
CA ALA A 94 -17.26 9.13 8.73
C ALA A 94 -16.86 7.65 8.77
N ASN A 95 -17.41 6.87 9.71
CA ASN A 95 -17.03 5.48 9.96
C ASN A 95 -18.16 4.47 9.73
N GLN A 96 -19.26 4.89 9.11
CA GLN A 96 -20.43 4.03 8.95
C GLN A 96 -20.11 2.77 8.13
N GLY A 97 -20.41 1.59 8.69
CA GLY A 97 -20.21 0.30 8.02
C GLY A 97 -18.75 -0.18 7.95
N LEU A 98 -17.81 0.50 8.63
CA LEU A 98 -16.42 0.07 8.78
C LEU A 98 -16.12 -0.36 10.23
N PRO A 99 -15.08 -1.20 10.44
CA PRO A 99 -14.62 -1.55 11.78
C PRO A 99 -14.10 -0.34 12.57
N SER A 100 -14.00 -0.50 13.88
CA SER A 100 -13.36 0.48 14.77
C SER A 100 -11.96 0.86 14.26
N GLN A 101 -11.56 2.12 14.47
CA GLN A 101 -10.30 2.70 13.98
C GLN A 101 -10.20 2.86 12.46
N TRP A 102 -11.27 2.58 11.71
CA TRP A 102 -11.34 2.87 10.29
C TRP A 102 -12.39 3.92 9.98
N SER A 103 -12.13 4.71 8.97
CA SER A 103 -13.05 5.74 8.50
C SER A 103 -12.88 6.00 7.01
N TRP A 104 -13.99 6.36 6.39
CA TRP A 104 -14.06 6.81 5.02
C TRP A 104 -13.39 8.17 4.87
N LYS A 105 -12.54 8.28 3.86
CA LYS A 105 -12.18 9.57 3.27
C LYS A 105 -13.11 9.91 2.11
N ARG A 106 -13.57 8.88 1.39
CA ARG A 106 -14.52 8.96 0.28
C ARG A 106 -15.32 7.67 0.23
N GLY A 107 -16.61 7.75 -0.07
CA GLY A 107 -17.43 6.56 -0.31
C GLY A 107 -18.34 6.14 0.83
N GLU A 108 -18.44 6.94 1.89
CA GLU A 108 -19.41 6.68 2.96
C GLU A 108 -20.84 6.66 2.41
N GLY A 109 -21.61 5.64 2.77
CA GLY A 109 -22.99 5.44 2.32
C GLY A 109 -23.14 5.02 0.85
N ILE A 110 -22.04 4.85 0.10
CA ILE A 110 -22.11 4.40 -1.31
C ILE A 110 -22.15 2.88 -1.41
N LEU A 111 -21.46 2.17 -0.51
CA LEU A 111 -21.46 0.72 -0.49
C LEU A 111 -22.74 0.17 0.17
N THR A 112 -23.23 -0.93 -0.37
CA THR A 112 -24.33 -1.70 0.23
C THR A 112 -23.90 -2.33 1.56
N SER A 113 -24.86 -2.70 2.41
CA SER A 113 -24.57 -3.36 3.69
C SER A 113 -23.75 -4.65 3.54
N GLU A 114 -24.00 -5.44 2.48
CA GLU A 114 -23.25 -6.65 2.17
C GLU A 114 -21.79 -6.35 1.78
N GLN A 115 -21.58 -5.31 0.97
CA GLN A 115 -20.24 -4.86 0.57
C GLN A 115 -19.46 -4.30 1.77
N CYS A 116 -20.11 -3.52 2.64
CA CYS A 116 -19.53 -3.04 3.89
C CYS A 116 -19.14 -4.20 4.83
N GLN A 117 -19.97 -5.23 4.93
CA GLN A 117 -19.65 -6.42 5.72
C GLN A 117 -18.45 -7.18 5.16
N MET A 118 -18.41 -7.39 3.83
CA MET A 118 -17.25 -8.01 3.18
C MET A 118 -15.98 -7.20 3.40
N LEU A 119 -16.04 -5.88 3.22
CA LEU A 119 -14.90 -5.00 3.45
C LEU A 119 -14.44 -5.03 4.92
N SER A 120 -15.37 -5.09 5.87
CA SER A 120 -15.06 -5.18 7.30
C SER A 120 -14.28 -6.45 7.62
N VAL A 121 -14.71 -7.60 7.10
CA VAL A 121 -13.99 -8.88 7.25
C VAL A 121 -12.58 -8.79 6.68
N VAL A 122 -12.42 -8.18 5.50
CA VAL A 122 -11.10 -7.95 4.91
C VAL A 122 -10.25 -7.08 5.82
N ILE A 123 -10.76 -5.93 6.26
CA ILE A 123 -10.04 -4.99 7.13
C ILE A 123 -9.56 -5.66 8.43
N GLU A 124 -10.39 -6.47 9.07
CA GLU A 124 -10.04 -7.19 10.30
C GLU A 124 -8.95 -8.24 10.08
N SER A 125 -8.89 -8.85 8.89
CA SER A 125 -7.84 -9.80 8.52
C SER A 125 -6.51 -9.14 8.09
N LEU A 126 -6.51 -7.84 7.81
CA LEU A 126 -5.32 -7.13 7.34
C LEU A 126 -4.39 -6.75 8.52
N PRO A 127 -3.07 -6.83 8.32
CA PRO A 127 -2.12 -6.48 9.36
C PRO A 127 -2.18 -4.98 9.70
N GLU A 128 -1.78 -4.63 10.91
CA GLU A 128 -1.76 -3.25 11.42
C GLU A 128 -0.86 -2.30 10.60
N SER A 129 0.07 -2.87 9.84
CA SER A 129 0.93 -2.13 8.93
C SER A 129 0.20 -1.60 7.69
N VAL A 130 -1.00 -2.11 7.38
CA VAL A 130 -1.89 -1.56 6.34
C VAL A 130 -2.63 -0.36 6.90
N PHE A 131 -2.48 0.76 6.19
CA PHE A 131 -2.93 2.06 6.65
C PHE A 131 -4.16 2.56 5.89
N ALA A 132 -4.31 2.20 4.61
CA ALA A 132 -5.49 2.60 3.83
C ALA A 132 -5.77 1.61 2.70
N LEU A 133 -7.01 1.61 2.25
CA LEU A 133 -7.52 0.86 1.11
C LEU A 133 -8.25 1.83 0.17
N GLU A 134 -8.11 1.60 -1.12
CA GLU A 134 -8.77 2.39 -2.15
C GLU A 134 -9.25 1.48 -3.28
N SER A 135 -10.50 1.67 -3.70
CA SER A 135 -11.05 1.00 -4.86
C SER A 135 -11.38 2.03 -5.94
N SER A 136 -10.84 1.80 -7.13
CA SER A 136 -11.11 2.58 -8.34
C SER A 136 -11.43 1.63 -9.50
N PRO A 137 -12.07 2.11 -10.59
CA PRO A 137 -12.35 1.28 -11.76
C PRO A 137 -11.09 0.82 -12.50
N MET A 138 -9.92 1.38 -12.19
CA MET A 138 -8.65 1.00 -12.82
C MET A 138 -7.83 0.07 -11.93
N HIS A 139 -7.88 0.28 -10.61
CA HIS A 139 -7.06 -0.46 -9.67
C HIS A 139 -7.69 -0.54 -8.28
N PHE A 140 -7.37 -1.63 -7.59
CA PHE A 140 -7.50 -1.70 -6.14
C PHE A 140 -6.14 -1.43 -5.51
N THR A 141 -6.07 -0.54 -4.53
CA THR A 141 -4.82 -0.11 -3.90
C THR A 141 -4.82 -0.43 -2.42
N VAL A 142 -3.74 -1.07 -1.97
CA VAL A 142 -3.42 -1.24 -0.55
C VAL A 142 -2.24 -0.34 -0.20
N TYR A 143 -2.43 0.57 0.75
CA TYR A 143 -1.36 1.41 1.29
C TYR A 143 -0.74 0.71 2.49
N TRP A 144 0.46 0.18 2.31
CA TRP A 144 1.11 -0.70 3.27
C TRP A 144 2.51 -0.21 3.61
N ARG A 145 2.84 -0.19 4.91
CA ARG A 145 4.16 0.25 5.42
C ARG A 145 5.31 -0.73 5.15
N GLU A 146 5.09 -1.78 4.37
CA GLU A 146 6.10 -2.82 4.07
C GLU A 146 6.72 -3.41 5.34
N SER A 147 5.92 -3.50 6.40
CA SER A 147 6.35 -4.05 7.68
C SER A 147 5.99 -5.53 7.72
N GLY A 148 7.02 -6.36 7.67
CA GLY A 148 6.91 -7.82 7.54
C GLY A 148 7.69 -8.32 6.33
N GLY A 149 7.79 -9.63 6.18
CA GLY A 149 8.40 -10.26 5.00
C GLY A 149 7.41 -10.42 3.84
N PRO A 150 7.83 -11.05 2.73
CA PRO A 150 6.98 -11.37 1.59
C PRO A 150 5.71 -12.16 1.95
N GLU A 151 5.77 -13.00 2.99
CA GLU A 151 4.62 -13.78 3.48
C GLU A 151 3.44 -12.91 3.91
N VAL A 152 3.71 -11.73 4.46
CA VAL A 152 2.64 -10.78 4.85
C VAL A 152 1.95 -10.22 3.60
N LEU A 153 2.68 -10.05 2.50
CA LEU A 153 2.09 -9.63 1.24
C LEU A 153 1.16 -10.73 0.66
N ASP A 154 1.53 -12.01 0.81
CA ASP A 154 0.67 -13.13 0.42
C ASP A 154 -0.63 -13.14 1.23
N GLN A 155 -0.55 -12.89 2.54
CA GLN A 155 -1.72 -12.76 3.41
C GLN A 155 -2.60 -11.58 2.99
N ILE A 156 -2.00 -10.41 2.72
CA ILE A 156 -2.73 -9.23 2.22
C ILE A 156 -3.44 -9.55 0.92
N LYS A 157 -2.77 -10.22 -0.02
CA LYS A 157 -3.38 -10.61 -1.30
C LYS A 157 -4.56 -11.55 -1.10
N ALA A 158 -4.39 -12.59 -0.28
CA ALA A 158 -5.46 -13.53 0.01
C ALA A 158 -6.68 -12.83 0.67
N ALA A 159 -6.42 -11.88 1.57
CA ALA A 159 -7.45 -11.12 2.25
C ALA A 159 -8.28 -10.24 1.29
N ILE A 160 -7.65 -9.58 0.31
CA ILE A 160 -8.35 -8.65 -0.59
C ILE A 160 -9.01 -9.34 -1.79
N GLU A 161 -8.66 -10.60 -2.08
CA GLU A 161 -9.17 -11.38 -3.22
C GLU A 161 -10.71 -11.41 -3.31
N PRO A 162 -11.48 -11.57 -2.21
CA PRO A 162 -12.95 -11.53 -2.27
C PRO A 162 -13.49 -10.17 -2.78
N VAL A 163 -12.89 -9.06 -2.34
CA VAL A 163 -13.28 -7.71 -2.77
C VAL A 163 -12.89 -7.44 -4.23
N LEU A 164 -11.76 -8.00 -4.68
CA LEU A 164 -11.37 -7.94 -6.09
C LEU A 164 -12.43 -8.62 -6.97
N LYS A 165 -12.85 -9.84 -6.61
CA LYS A 165 -13.85 -10.63 -7.33
C LYS A 165 -15.25 -10.03 -7.26
N ALA A 166 -15.63 -9.44 -6.13
CA ALA A 166 -16.93 -8.80 -5.94
C ALA A 166 -17.06 -7.47 -6.67
N LYS A 167 -15.96 -6.93 -7.21
CA LYS A 167 -15.94 -5.76 -8.11
C LYS A 167 -16.66 -4.52 -7.53
N PHE A 168 -16.24 -4.08 -6.35
CA PHE A 168 -16.66 -2.80 -5.78
C PHE A 168 -15.51 -2.01 -5.18
#